data_AF-A0A7W2YEQ4-F1
#
_entry.id   AF-A0A7W2YEQ4-F1
#
_cell.length_a   1.000
_cell.length_b   1.000
_cell.length_c   1.000
_cell.angle_alpha   90.00
_cell.angle_beta   90.00
_cell.angle_gamma   90.00
#
_symmetry.space_group_name_H-M   'P 1'
#
loop_
_entity.id
_entity.type
_entity.pdbx_description
1 polymer ?
#
loop_
_entity_poly.entity_id
_entity_poly.type
_entity_poly.pdbx_seq_one_letter_code
_entity_poly.pdbx_strand_id
1 'polypeptide(L)'
;TLTISVTPVSDLSDDSETVTIAEDTTATGNVLDNAETADGPLTVTSFTVGGNTYNAGDTVTLTEGELTLNADGSYTFTPSDNFNGAVPVITYTVTDGAGDTDSSTLTISVTPVSDLSDDSETVTIAEDTIATGNVLDNAVTADGPLTVTSFTVGGNTYNSGDTVTLTEGELTLNTDGSYTFTPNDNFNGAVPVISYTITDGAGDTEISTLTISVTPLSDLTDDNESVATAEDTTATGNVLDNAVTADGPMTVTSFTVGGNTYNAGDTVSLAEGELTLNADGSYTFIPNDNFNGAVPVISYTVTDGAGDTQSSTLTISVTPVSDLSDDSETVTTAEDTTATGNVLDNAETADGPLTVTSFSIDGNTYNAGDTVTLAEGELTLNTDGSYTFTPNDNFNGAVPVITYIVTDGAGDTQSSTLTISVTPVSDLSDDSETVTVAEDTTATGNVLDNAETADGPLTVTSFTVDGNTYNAGDTVTLTEGDLTLNADGSYTFTPNNNFNGAVPVISYTVTDGAGDTESSTLTISVTPVSDLSDDNEN
;
A
#
# COMPACT_ATOMS: atom_id res chain seq x y z
N THR A 1 125.78 -62.74 34.81
CA THR A 1 124.63 -61.81 34.96
C THR A 1 123.69 -62.08 33.80
N LEU A 2 122.49 -62.57 34.09
CA LEU A 2 121.45 -62.73 33.08
C LEU A 2 120.70 -61.39 33.00
N THR A 3 120.82 -60.71 31.87
CA THR A 3 120.00 -59.52 31.59
C THR A 3 118.76 -60.02 30.87
N ILE A 4 117.62 -60.01 31.56
CA ILE A 4 116.31 -60.23 30.92
C ILE A 4 115.86 -58.86 30.44
N SER A 5 115.73 -58.70 29.12
CA SER A 5 115.03 -57.56 28.53
C SER A 5 113.59 -58.00 28.33
N VAL A 6 112.67 -57.44 29.11
CA VAL A 6 111.24 -57.53 28.84
C VAL A 6 110.90 -56.31 27.99
N THR A 7 110.46 -56.53 26.77
CA THR A 7 109.83 -55.47 25.98
C THR A 7 108.40 -55.37 26.49
N PRO A 8 107.96 -54.21 27.04
CA PRO A 8 106.54 -54.02 27.31
C PRO A 8 105.77 -54.17 25.98
N VAL A 9 104.59 -54.77 26.07
CA VAL A 9 103.62 -54.85 24.98
C VAL A 9 102.47 -53.98 25.44
N SER A 10 101.98 -53.11 24.55
CA SER A 10 100.85 -52.25 24.85
C SER A 10 99.65 -53.06 25.35
N ASP A 11 99.09 -52.61 26.46
CA ASP A 11 97.86 -53.14 27.04
C ASP A 11 96.68 -52.18 26.84
N LEU A 12 96.90 -51.05 26.16
CA LEU A 12 95.88 -50.08 25.83
C LEU A 12 94.91 -50.66 24.81
N SER A 13 93.64 -50.67 25.16
CA SER A 13 92.54 -50.97 24.23
C SER A 13 91.40 -49.98 24.43
N ASP A 14 90.78 -49.58 23.34
CA ASP A 14 89.60 -48.76 23.31
C ASP A 14 88.63 -49.25 22.22
N ASP A 15 87.33 -49.13 22.49
CA ASP A 15 86.26 -49.57 21.58
C ASP A 15 85.59 -48.34 20.93
N SER A 16 85.06 -48.49 19.71
CA SER A 16 84.36 -47.39 19.04
C SER A 16 82.97 -47.11 19.63
N GLU A 17 82.61 -45.84 19.78
CA GLU A 17 81.29 -45.39 20.21
C GLU A 17 80.33 -45.09 19.06
N THR A 18 79.04 -45.22 19.36
CA THR A 18 77.97 -44.72 18.52
C THR A 18 76.95 -44.00 19.39
N VAL A 19 76.53 -42.81 18.95
CA VAL A 19 75.48 -42.03 19.59
C VAL A 19 74.44 -41.62 18.55
N THR A 20 73.18 -41.64 18.98
CA THR A 20 72.06 -41.13 18.21
C THR A 20 71.35 -40.08 19.04
N ILE A 21 71.16 -38.91 18.44
CA ILE A 21 70.47 -37.77 19.05
C ILE A 21 69.35 -37.31 18.13
N ALA A 22 68.37 -36.60 18.69
CA ALA A 22 67.43 -35.83 17.88
C ALA A 22 68.12 -34.58 17.34
N GLU A 23 67.66 -34.04 16.20
CA GLU A 23 68.07 -32.70 15.79
C GLU A 23 67.71 -31.67 16.86
N ASP A 24 68.39 -30.52 16.81
CA ASP A 24 68.32 -29.45 17.82
C ASP A 24 68.70 -29.88 19.25
N THR A 25 69.30 -31.06 19.42
CA THR A 25 69.84 -31.51 20.70
C THR A 25 71.36 -31.65 20.64
N THR A 26 72.07 -31.15 21.63
CA THR A 26 73.53 -31.34 21.73
C THR A 26 73.84 -32.75 22.23
N ALA A 27 74.61 -33.52 21.47
CA ALA A 27 75.20 -34.78 21.94
C ALA A 27 76.34 -34.48 22.92
N THR A 28 76.38 -35.21 24.03
CA THR A 28 77.50 -35.18 24.99
C THR A 28 77.84 -36.59 25.43
N GLY A 29 79.12 -36.86 25.71
CA GLY A 29 79.59 -38.14 26.19
C GLY A 29 81.08 -38.14 26.47
N ASN A 30 81.65 -39.32 26.70
CA ASN A 30 83.09 -39.49 26.86
C ASN A 30 83.57 -40.71 26.06
N VAL A 31 84.57 -40.51 25.20
CA VAL A 31 85.16 -41.57 24.35
C VAL A 31 86.23 -42.41 25.07
N LEU A 32 86.48 -42.13 26.35
CA LEU A 32 87.39 -42.92 27.18
C LEU A 32 86.64 -43.83 28.15
N ASP A 33 85.30 -43.84 28.14
CA ASP A 33 84.49 -44.62 29.09
C ASP A 33 84.72 -46.14 28.95
N ASN A 34 85.14 -46.60 27.75
CA ASN A 34 85.44 -48.00 27.46
C ASN A 34 86.94 -48.26 27.22
N ALA A 35 87.80 -47.26 27.46
CA ALA A 35 89.25 -47.40 27.31
C ALA A 35 89.86 -48.04 28.57
N GLU A 36 90.75 -49.01 28.38
CA GLU A 36 91.41 -49.75 29.47
C GLU A 36 92.94 -49.82 29.27
N THR A 37 93.69 -49.64 30.36
CA THR A 37 95.16 -49.81 30.43
C THR A 37 95.59 -49.97 31.89
N ALA A 38 96.70 -50.66 32.17
CA ALA A 38 97.35 -50.68 33.49
C ALA A 38 98.42 -49.58 33.64
N ASP A 39 98.77 -48.87 32.57
CA ASP A 39 99.98 -48.05 32.45
C ASP A 39 99.77 -46.54 32.70
N GLY A 40 98.63 -46.17 33.29
CA GLY A 40 98.41 -44.84 33.87
C GLY A 40 97.16 -44.13 33.34
N PRO A 41 97.09 -42.78 33.43
CA PRO A 41 95.92 -42.04 32.98
C PRO A 41 95.79 -42.09 31.46
N LEU A 42 94.55 -42.15 31.00
CA LEU A 42 94.17 -42.12 29.59
C LEU A 42 93.91 -40.67 29.15
N THR A 43 94.33 -40.34 27.93
CA THR A 43 94.06 -39.03 27.31
C THR A 43 93.83 -39.17 25.81
N VAL A 44 92.93 -38.37 25.26
CA VAL A 44 92.84 -38.18 23.81
C VAL A 44 93.91 -37.18 23.38
N THR A 45 94.71 -37.53 22.38
CA THR A 45 95.78 -36.65 21.88
C THR A 45 95.39 -35.90 20.61
N SER A 46 94.65 -36.55 19.72
CA SER A 46 94.19 -35.97 18.46
C SER A 46 92.95 -36.68 17.94
N PHE A 47 92.23 -36.02 17.03
CA PHE A 47 91.10 -36.60 16.32
C PHE A 47 91.05 -36.13 14.87
N THR A 48 90.40 -36.93 14.02
CA THR A 48 90.26 -36.67 12.58
C THR A 48 88.79 -36.73 12.21
N VAL A 49 88.30 -35.68 11.56
CA VAL A 49 86.92 -35.57 11.07
C VAL A 49 86.91 -34.82 9.74
N GLY A 50 86.08 -35.23 8.78
CA GLY A 50 86.05 -34.62 7.44
C GLY A 50 87.39 -34.68 6.67
N GLY A 51 88.27 -35.62 7.04
CA GLY A 51 89.60 -35.80 6.41
C GLY A 51 90.72 -34.90 6.95
N ASN A 52 90.46 -34.07 7.98
CA ASN A 52 91.47 -33.22 8.63
C ASN A 52 91.72 -33.67 10.07
N THR A 53 92.97 -33.54 10.54
CA THR A 53 93.38 -33.90 11.91
C THR A 53 93.51 -32.66 12.79
N TYR A 54 92.99 -32.74 14.00
CA TYR A 54 92.90 -31.69 15.02
C TYR A 54 93.49 -32.19 16.34
N ASN A 55 93.92 -31.27 17.21
CA ASN A 55 94.38 -31.61 18.55
C ASN A 55 93.18 -31.77 19.48
N ALA A 56 93.31 -32.59 20.53
CA ALA A 56 92.28 -32.64 21.56
C ALA A 56 92.08 -31.27 22.23
N GLY A 57 90.83 -30.86 22.39
CA GLY A 57 90.40 -29.54 22.86
C GLY A 57 90.10 -28.53 21.74
N ASP A 58 90.39 -28.86 20.47
CA ASP A 58 89.97 -28.03 19.33
C ASP A 58 88.45 -28.16 19.10
N THR A 59 87.81 -27.03 18.77
CA THR A 59 86.42 -26.99 18.28
C THR A 59 86.41 -26.91 16.76
N VAL A 60 85.63 -27.77 16.11
CA VAL A 60 85.55 -27.92 14.65
C VAL A 60 84.13 -27.64 14.19
N THR A 61 83.97 -26.64 13.33
CA THR A 61 82.71 -26.36 12.63
C THR A 61 82.64 -27.19 11.35
N LEU A 62 81.64 -28.08 11.28
CA LEU A 62 81.28 -28.87 10.12
C LEU A 62 80.03 -28.28 9.45
N THR A 63 79.66 -28.78 8.27
CA THR A 63 78.36 -28.47 7.65
C THR A 63 77.20 -29.02 8.47
N GLU A 64 77.43 -30.11 9.21
CA GLU A 64 76.42 -30.82 9.99
C GLU A 64 76.26 -30.26 11.41
N GLY A 65 77.22 -29.47 11.92
CA GLY A 65 77.24 -29.01 13.30
C GLY A 65 78.64 -28.67 13.82
N GLU A 66 78.72 -28.32 15.10
CA GLU A 66 79.97 -27.98 15.79
C GLU A 66 80.39 -29.11 16.74
N LEU A 67 81.60 -29.63 16.57
CA LEU A 67 82.20 -30.72 17.36
C LEU A 67 83.34 -30.20 18.23
N THR A 68 83.38 -30.57 19.51
CA THR A 68 84.57 -30.46 20.37
C THR A 68 84.86 -31.82 21.00
N LEU A 69 86.11 -32.28 20.97
CA LEU A 69 86.57 -33.48 21.67
C LEU A 69 87.81 -33.14 22.51
N ASN A 70 87.65 -33.20 23.83
CA ASN A 70 88.65 -32.77 24.80
C ASN A 70 89.65 -33.88 25.15
N ALA A 71 90.79 -33.48 25.73
CA ALA A 71 91.86 -34.40 26.11
C ALA A 71 91.46 -35.40 27.21
N ASP A 72 90.43 -35.09 28.01
CA ASP A 72 89.85 -35.99 29.02
C ASP A 72 88.79 -36.96 28.44
N GLY A 73 88.64 -36.97 27.11
CA GLY A 73 87.70 -37.81 26.39
C GLY A 73 86.30 -37.24 26.27
N SER A 74 85.95 -36.19 27.02
CA SER A 74 84.63 -35.56 26.92
C SER A 74 84.43 -34.93 25.54
N TYR A 75 83.26 -35.15 24.94
CA TYR A 75 82.90 -34.53 23.67
C TYR A 75 81.55 -33.81 23.74
N THR A 76 81.41 -32.81 22.87
CA THR A 76 80.13 -32.14 22.59
C THR A 76 79.96 -32.05 21.08
N PHE A 77 78.78 -32.40 20.57
CA PHE A 77 78.39 -32.13 19.19
C PHE A 77 77.03 -31.42 19.18
N THR A 78 76.99 -30.19 18.69
CA THR A 78 75.75 -29.44 18.49
C THR A 78 75.43 -29.44 16.99
N PRO A 79 74.37 -30.13 16.54
CA PRO A 79 73.93 -30.06 15.15
C PRO A 79 73.73 -28.62 14.69
N SER A 80 73.93 -28.36 13.40
CA SER A 80 73.41 -27.12 12.80
C SER A 80 71.88 -27.12 12.87
N ASP A 81 71.24 -25.96 12.93
CA ASP A 81 69.78 -25.83 12.97
C ASP A 81 69.12 -26.72 11.89
N ASN A 82 68.18 -27.57 12.32
CA ASN A 82 67.42 -28.54 11.49
C ASN A 82 68.29 -29.54 10.70
N PHE A 83 69.52 -29.79 11.15
CA PHE A 83 70.31 -30.87 10.58
C PHE A 83 69.85 -32.21 11.14
N ASN A 84 69.34 -33.06 10.25
CA ASN A 84 69.20 -34.49 10.45
C ASN A 84 70.04 -35.28 9.44
N GLY A 85 70.50 -36.46 9.86
CA GLY A 85 71.34 -37.34 9.05
C GLY A 85 72.64 -37.76 9.72
N ALA A 86 73.54 -38.32 8.92
CA ALA A 86 74.82 -38.84 9.41
C ALA A 86 75.88 -37.74 9.46
N VAL A 87 76.58 -37.64 10.60
CA VAL A 87 77.76 -36.78 10.76
C VAL A 87 78.99 -37.54 10.24
N PRO A 88 79.98 -36.86 9.62
CA PRO A 88 81.25 -37.50 9.25
C PRO A 88 81.88 -38.23 10.44
N VAL A 89 82.24 -39.51 10.27
CA VAL A 89 82.83 -40.33 11.35
C VAL A 89 84.07 -39.67 11.93
N ILE A 90 84.14 -39.60 13.26
CA ILE A 90 85.25 -39.03 14.00
C ILE A 90 86.19 -40.17 14.39
N THR A 91 87.45 -40.14 13.94
CA THR A 91 88.48 -41.09 14.38
C THR A 91 89.40 -40.41 15.39
N TYR A 92 89.56 -40.94 16.59
CA TYR A 92 90.41 -40.35 17.63
C TYR A 92 91.54 -41.29 18.04
N THR A 93 92.56 -40.73 18.69
CA THR A 93 93.73 -41.47 19.20
C THR A 93 93.84 -41.28 20.71
N VAL A 94 93.74 -42.39 21.43
CA VAL A 94 93.91 -42.47 22.89
C VAL A 94 95.38 -42.76 23.19
N THR A 95 95.88 -42.24 24.30
CA THR A 95 97.24 -42.48 24.79
C THR A 95 97.24 -42.69 26.29
N ASP A 96 98.00 -43.66 26.77
CA ASP A 96 98.16 -43.93 28.21
C ASP A 96 99.35 -43.17 28.84
N GLY A 97 99.60 -43.43 30.13
CA GLY A 97 100.72 -42.83 30.87
C GLY A 97 102.11 -43.32 30.45
N ALA A 98 102.21 -44.45 29.74
CA ALA A 98 103.45 -45.00 29.21
C ALA A 98 103.74 -44.55 27.76
N GLY A 99 102.75 -43.97 27.08
CA GLY A 99 102.84 -43.45 25.72
C GLY A 99 102.39 -44.46 24.65
N ASP A 100 101.74 -45.55 25.04
CA ASP A 100 101.09 -46.45 24.08
C ASP A 100 99.82 -45.80 23.52
N THR A 101 99.47 -46.12 22.28
CA THR A 101 98.36 -45.47 21.56
C THR A 101 97.41 -46.49 20.94
N ASP A 102 96.11 -46.19 21.00
CA ASP A 102 95.06 -46.92 20.28
C ASP A 102 94.16 -45.96 19.51
N SER A 103 93.47 -46.45 18.47
CA SER A 103 92.61 -45.64 17.62
C SER A 103 91.23 -46.25 17.43
N SER A 104 90.23 -45.43 17.77
CA SER A 104 88.80 -45.78 17.77
C SER A 104 88.00 -44.70 17.06
N THR A 105 86.69 -44.93 16.93
CA THR A 105 85.79 -44.02 16.23
C THR A 105 84.55 -43.65 17.04
N LEU A 106 84.14 -42.39 16.94
CA LEU A 106 82.85 -41.90 17.40
C LEU A 106 81.96 -41.67 16.17
N THR A 107 80.85 -42.41 16.10
CA THR A 107 79.82 -42.23 15.07
C THR A 107 78.61 -41.51 15.66
N ILE A 108 78.24 -40.37 15.08
CA ILE A 108 77.08 -39.57 15.48
C ILE A 108 76.02 -39.62 14.38
N SER A 109 74.80 -39.98 14.73
CA SER A 109 73.62 -39.88 13.86
C SER A 109 72.61 -38.94 14.47
N VAL A 110 72.04 -38.05 13.66
CA VAL A 110 70.99 -37.12 14.07
C VAL A 110 69.68 -37.55 13.44
N THR A 111 68.65 -37.79 14.26
CA THR A 111 67.30 -38.17 13.79
C THR A 111 66.41 -36.94 13.65
N PRO A 112 65.58 -36.85 12.60
CA PRO A 112 64.66 -35.75 12.41
C PRO A 112 63.61 -35.68 13.52
N VAL A 113 63.08 -34.49 13.76
CA VAL A 113 61.97 -34.17 14.65
C VAL A 113 61.04 -33.21 13.90
N SER A 114 59.77 -33.60 13.74
CA SER A 114 58.76 -32.76 13.10
C SER A 114 58.72 -31.36 13.69
N ASP A 115 59.06 -30.37 12.88
CA ASP A 115 58.96 -28.94 13.18
C ASP A 115 57.67 -28.32 12.59
N LEU A 116 56.93 -29.12 11.82
CA LEU A 116 55.66 -28.77 11.23
C LEU A 116 54.59 -28.54 12.31
N SER A 117 53.98 -27.36 12.26
CA SER A 117 52.84 -27.00 13.09
C SER A 117 51.85 -26.17 12.28
N ASP A 118 50.57 -26.27 12.64
CA ASP A 118 49.51 -25.53 11.98
C ASP A 118 48.31 -25.36 12.90
N ASP A 119 47.66 -24.21 12.83
CA ASP A 119 46.52 -23.84 13.67
C ASP A 119 45.22 -23.93 12.86
N SER A 120 44.14 -24.44 13.47
CA SER A 120 42.84 -24.53 12.77
C SER A 120 42.21 -23.17 12.46
N GLU A 121 41.59 -23.05 11.28
CA GLU A 121 40.88 -21.86 10.84
C GLU A 121 39.37 -21.89 11.15
N THR A 122 38.82 -20.70 11.30
CA THR A 122 37.38 -20.47 11.27
C THR A 122 37.05 -19.28 10.36
N VAL A 123 36.05 -19.44 9.50
CA VAL A 123 35.54 -18.39 8.63
C VAL A 123 34.03 -18.29 8.76
N THR A 124 33.54 -17.05 8.79
CA THR A 124 32.12 -16.75 8.79
C THR A 124 31.81 -15.87 7.57
N ILE A 125 30.85 -16.29 6.77
CA ILE A 125 30.35 -15.56 5.60
C ILE A 125 28.83 -15.35 5.74
N ALA A 126 28.28 -14.36 5.04
CA ALA A 126 26.84 -14.32 4.79
C ALA A 126 26.45 -15.40 3.78
N GLU A 127 25.19 -15.84 3.78
CA GLU A 127 24.69 -16.68 2.69
C GLU A 127 24.79 -15.98 1.33
N ASP A 128 24.70 -16.79 0.27
CA ASP A 128 24.92 -16.38 -1.12
C ASP A 128 26.27 -15.70 -1.40
N THR A 129 27.22 -15.85 -0.48
CA THR A 129 28.60 -15.36 -0.61
C THR A 129 29.56 -16.52 -0.68
N ILE A 130 30.54 -16.46 -1.57
CA ILE A 130 31.59 -17.48 -1.67
C ILE A 130 32.63 -17.24 -0.57
N ALA A 131 32.94 -18.26 0.23
CA ALA A 131 34.08 -18.22 1.15
C ALA A 131 35.37 -18.58 0.41
N THR A 132 36.43 -17.79 0.60
CA THR A 132 37.76 -18.02 0.01
C THR A 132 38.85 -17.74 1.04
N GLY A 133 39.93 -18.51 1.01
CA GLY A 133 41.10 -18.29 1.87
C GLY A 133 42.23 -19.27 1.56
N ASN A 134 43.21 -19.34 2.45
CA ASN A 134 44.29 -20.33 2.38
C ASN A 134 44.50 -20.97 3.76
N VAL A 135 44.46 -22.30 3.83
CA VAL A 135 44.67 -23.07 5.08
C VAL A 135 46.13 -23.22 5.47
N LEU A 136 47.08 -22.79 4.62
CA LEU A 136 48.51 -22.80 4.92
C LEU A 136 48.99 -21.47 5.51
N ASP A 137 48.11 -20.47 5.69
CA ASP A 137 48.49 -19.14 6.20
C ASP A 137 49.00 -19.19 7.65
N ASN A 138 48.59 -20.20 8.43
CA ASN A 138 49.01 -20.40 9.83
C ASN A 138 50.05 -21.53 10.00
N ALA A 139 50.41 -22.22 8.92
CA ALA A 139 51.32 -23.34 8.96
C ALA A 139 52.78 -22.86 8.99
N VAL A 140 53.60 -23.49 9.83
CA VAL A 140 55.01 -23.15 10.04
C VAL A 140 55.85 -24.43 10.04
N THR A 141 56.96 -24.40 9.29
CA THR A 141 58.01 -25.43 9.21
C THR A 141 59.30 -24.76 8.74
N ALA A 142 60.46 -25.33 9.08
CA ALA A 142 61.75 -24.98 8.52
C ALA A 142 62.24 -25.98 7.46
N ASP A 143 61.52 -27.09 7.26
CA ASP A 143 61.86 -28.22 6.39
C ASP A 143 61.32 -28.12 4.95
N GLY A 144 61.06 -26.89 4.49
CA GLY A 144 60.81 -26.58 3.08
C GLY A 144 59.35 -26.24 2.76
N PRO A 145 58.89 -26.48 1.51
CA PRO A 145 57.58 -26.00 1.07
C PRO A 145 56.44 -26.81 1.68
N LEU A 146 55.37 -26.11 2.05
CA LEU A 146 54.13 -26.69 2.56
C LEU A 146 53.15 -27.00 1.44
N THR A 147 52.45 -28.13 1.57
CA THR A 147 51.36 -28.52 0.67
C THR A 147 50.23 -29.21 1.42
N VAL A 148 48.99 -29.08 0.93
CA VAL A 148 47.88 -29.91 1.37
C VAL A 148 47.89 -31.21 0.57
N THR A 149 47.89 -32.36 1.25
CA THR A 149 47.90 -33.68 0.60
C THR A 149 46.50 -34.26 0.46
N SER A 150 45.66 -34.10 1.48
CA SER A 150 44.29 -34.62 1.50
C SER A 150 43.40 -33.83 2.46
N PHE A 151 42.09 -33.99 2.31
CA PHE A 151 41.12 -33.46 3.25
C PHE A 151 39.92 -34.40 3.43
N THR A 152 39.26 -34.29 4.57
CA THR A 152 38.11 -35.09 4.97
C THR A 152 36.95 -34.17 5.33
N VAL A 153 35.80 -34.39 4.70
CA VAL A 153 34.57 -33.64 4.96
C VAL A 153 33.37 -34.59 4.81
N GLY A 154 32.38 -34.46 5.69
CA GLY A 154 31.21 -35.35 5.70
C GLY A 154 31.56 -36.84 5.90
N GLY A 155 32.70 -37.13 6.54
CA GLY A 155 33.19 -38.49 6.81
C GLY A 155 33.89 -39.18 5.64
N ASN A 156 34.12 -38.51 4.52
CA ASN A 156 34.85 -39.05 3.36
C ASN A 156 36.15 -38.28 3.13
N THR A 157 37.20 -38.98 2.71
CA THR A 157 38.52 -38.40 2.41
C THR A 157 38.69 -38.20 0.91
N TYR A 158 39.23 -37.05 0.52
CA TYR A 158 39.45 -36.57 -0.83
C TYR A 158 40.90 -36.12 -0.99
N ASN A 159 41.39 -36.08 -2.24
CA ASN A 159 42.73 -35.54 -2.53
C ASN A 159 42.65 -34.02 -2.62
N SER A 160 43.76 -33.33 -2.36
CA SER A 160 43.81 -31.89 -2.66
C SER A 160 43.58 -31.62 -4.15
N GLY A 161 42.83 -30.57 -4.45
CA GLY A 161 42.35 -30.20 -5.79
C GLY A 161 41.01 -30.83 -6.18
N ASP A 162 40.47 -31.77 -5.39
CA ASP A 162 39.12 -32.31 -5.63
C ASP A 162 38.05 -31.25 -5.28
N THR A 163 37.01 -31.17 -6.11
CA THR A 163 35.77 -30.43 -5.82
C THR A 163 34.71 -31.38 -5.29
N VAL A 164 34.13 -31.06 -4.14
CA VAL A 164 33.19 -31.89 -3.38
C VAL A 164 31.86 -31.19 -3.24
N THR A 165 30.79 -31.83 -3.72
CA THR A 165 29.41 -31.38 -3.51
C THR A 165 28.89 -31.91 -2.17
N LEU A 166 28.55 -31.00 -1.27
CA LEU A 166 27.92 -31.26 0.03
C LEU A 166 26.42 -30.92 -0.03
N THR A 167 25.70 -31.23 1.04
CA THR A 167 24.30 -30.79 1.20
C THR A 167 24.19 -29.26 1.38
N GLU A 168 25.26 -28.64 1.87
CA GLU A 168 25.34 -27.21 2.20
C GLU A 168 25.89 -26.35 1.05
N GLY A 169 26.61 -26.95 0.09
CA GLY A 169 27.28 -26.22 -0.99
C GLY A 169 28.40 -27.02 -1.64
N GLU A 170 29.23 -26.36 -2.45
CA GLU A 170 30.37 -26.95 -3.14
C GLU A 170 31.70 -26.46 -2.54
N LEU A 171 32.56 -27.39 -2.14
CA LEU A 171 33.88 -27.13 -1.55
C LEU A 171 35.01 -27.56 -2.51
N THR A 172 36.03 -26.73 -2.67
CA THR A 172 37.32 -27.12 -3.26
C THR A 172 38.44 -26.70 -2.32
N LEU A 173 39.41 -27.58 -2.06
CA LEU A 173 40.64 -27.28 -1.32
C LEU A 173 41.85 -27.76 -2.14
N ASN A 174 42.66 -26.83 -2.60
CA ASN A 174 43.77 -27.07 -3.51
C ASN A 174 45.06 -27.45 -2.78
N THR A 175 46.02 -28.00 -3.53
CA THR A 175 47.33 -28.42 -3.01
C THR A 175 48.15 -27.27 -2.44
N ASP A 176 47.96 -26.04 -2.94
CA ASP A 176 48.61 -24.82 -2.44
C ASP A 176 47.91 -24.21 -1.21
N GLY A 177 46.93 -24.92 -0.65
CA GLY A 177 46.15 -24.51 0.50
C GLY A 177 44.98 -23.57 0.20
N SER A 178 44.88 -23.04 -1.03
CA SER A 178 43.74 -22.20 -1.39
C SER A 178 42.44 -22.99 -1.38
N TYR A 179 41.38 -22.42 -0.81
CA TYR A 179 40.05 -23.04 -0.78
C TYR A 179 38.97 -22.11 -1.31
N THR A 180 37.90 -22.72 -1.81
CA THR A 180 36.64 -22.05 -2.13
C THR A 180 35.48 -22.89 -1.59
N PHE A 181 34.53 -22.25 -0.90
CA PHE A 181 33.23 -22.85 -0.58
C PHE A 181 32.13 -21.96 -1.12
N THR A 182 31.29 -22.51 -2.00
CA THR A 182 30.11 -21.85 -2.56
C THR A 182 28.89 -22.47 -1.88
N PRO A 183 28.22 -21.78 -0.94
CA PRO A 183 26.96 -22.26 -0.38
C PRO A 183 25.93 -22.53 -1.47
N ASN A 184 25.02 -23.47 -1.24
CA ASN A 184 23.79 -23.56 -2.04
C ASN A 184 22.96 -22.28 -1.82
N ASP A 185 22.15 -21.89 -2.82
CA ASP A 185 21.26 -20.72 -2.72
C ASP A 185 20.45 -20.77 -1.41
N ASN A 186 20.47 -19.66 -0.65
CA ASN A 186 19.80 -19.47 0.65
C ASN A 186 20.22 -20.48 1.74
N PHE A 187 21.39 -21.11 1.60
CA PHE A 187 21.92 -21.92 2.70
C PHE A 187 22.52 -21.02 3.77
N ASN A 188 21.97 -21.11 4.98
CA ASN A 188 22.57 -20.62 6.20
C ASN A 188 22.72 -21.75 7.24
N GLY A 189 23.73 -21.64 8.10
CA GLY A 189 24.06 -22.63 9.12
C GLY A 189 25.51 -23.10 9.08
N ALA A 190 25.77 -24.20 9.79
CA ALA A 190 27.10 -24.77 9.91
C ALA A 190 27.39 -25.75 8.76
N VAL A 191 28.56 -25.60 8.14
CA VAL A 191 29.10 -26.58 7.18
C VAL A 191 29.81 -27.70 7.95
N PRO A 192 29.78 -28.96 7.49
CA PRO A 192 30.58 -30.03 8.09
C PRO A 192 32.06 -29.62 8.18
N VAL A 193 32.66 -29.76 9.37
CA VAL A 193 34.07 -29.40 9.62
C VAL A 193 34.97 -30.13 8.63
N ILE A 194 35.87 -29.38 8.00
CA ILE A 194 36.85 -29.89 7.04
C ILE A 194 38.13 -30.17 7.81
N SER A 195 38.55 -31.42 7.90
CA SER A 195 39.87 -31.77 8.44
C SER A 195 40.84 -31.96 7.27
N TYR A 196 41.99 -31.32 7.29
CA TYR A 196 42.97 -31.40 6.20
C TYR A 196 44.35 -31.82 6.72
N THR A 197 45.12 -32.49 5.87
CA THR A 197 46.49 -32.92 6.17
C THR A 197 47.45 -32.09 5.36
N ILE A 198 48.37 -31.42 6.05
CA ILE A 198 49.47 -30.68 5.43
C ILE A 198 50.74 -31.50 5.50
N THR A 199 51.67 -31.22 4.60
CA THR A 199 52.97 -31.89 4.52
C THR A 199 54.04 -30.91 4.09
N ASP A 200 55.19 -30.94 4.75
CA ASP A 200 56.36 -30.12 4.41
C ASP A 200 57.27 -30.80 3.37
N GLY A 201 58.45 -30.21 3.14
CA GLY A 201 59.44 -30.72 2.19
C GLY A 201 60.21 -31.96 2.67
N ALA A 202 60.26 -32.22 3.97
CA ALA A 202 60.87 -33.40 4.58
C ALA A 202 59.90 -34.59 4.64
N GLY A 203 58.60 -34.33 4.54
CA GLY A 203 57.54 -35.33 4.55
C GLY A 203 56.84 -35.49 5.90
N ASP A 204 57.08 -34.58 6.85
CA ASP A 204 56.32 -34.54 8.10
C ASP A 204 54.89 -34.06 7.81
N THR A 205 53.94 -34.53 8.63
CA THR A 205 52.52 -34.28 8.40
C THR A 205 51.82 -33.79 9.65
N GLU A 206 50.96 -32.78 9.50
CA GLU A 206 50.12 -32.23 10.57
C GLU A 206 48.66 -32.22 10.11
N ILE A 207 47.72 -32.32 11.06
CA ILE A 207 46.28 -32.33 10.79
C ILE A 207 45.60 -31.16 11.51
N SER A 208 45.01 -30.29 10.72
CA SER A 208 44.24 -29.13 11.19
C SER A 208 42.81 -29.16 10.64
N THR A 209 42.02 -28.16 11.00
CA THR A 209 40.62 -28.05 10.59
C THR A 209 40.26 -26.67 10.09
N LEU A 210 39.39 -26.63 9.08
CA LEU A 210 38.71 -25.44 8.59
C LEU A 210 37.22 -25.55 8.98
N THR A 211 36.75 -24.59 9.77
CA THR A 211 35.33 -24.46 10.14
C THR A 211 34.70 -23.30 9.37
N ILE A 212 33.65 -23.59 8.59
CA ILE A 212 32.89 -22.57 7.84
C ILE A 212 31.50 -22.44 8.46
N SER A 213 31.12 -21.21 8.82
CA SER A 213 29.77 -20.85 9.23
C SER A 213 29.15 -19.88 8.23
N VAL A 214 27.90 -20.10 7.86
CA VAL A 214 27.14 -19.22 6.97
C VAL A 214 26.03 -18.55 7.78
N THR A 215 26.02 -17.22 7.83
CA THR A 215 25.00 -16.44 8.56
C THR A 215 23.84 -16.11 7.63
N PRO A 216 22.59 -16.17 8.11
CA PRO A 216 21.42 -15.82 7.31
C PRO A 216 21.43 -14.33 6.94
N LEU A 217 20.79 -14.01 5.82
CA LEU A 217 20.48 -12.69 5.32
C LEU A 217 18.98 -12.68 5.00
N SER A 218 18.27 -11.62 5.40
CA SER A 218 16.84 -11.58 5.16
C SER A 218 16.51 -11.56 3.67
N ASP A 219 15.73 -12.54 3.24
CA ASP A 219 15.21 -12.67 1.88
C ASP A 219 13.81 -12.06 1.71
N LEU A 220 13.17 -11.70 2.83
CA LEU A 220 11.86 -11.09 2.90
C LEU A 220 11.90 -9.63 2.46
N THR A 221 11.14 -9.33 1.42
CA THR A 221 10.86 -7.98 0.97
C THR A 221 9.36 -7.77 0.90
N ASP A 222 8.93 -6.57 1.24
CA ASP A 222 7.53 -6.18 1.23
C ASP A 222 7.45 -4.66 1.02
N ASP A 223 6.52 -4.23 0.17
CA ASP A 223 6.34 -2.83 -0.24
C ASP A 223 5.13 -2.23 0.51
N ASN A 224 4.87 -0.94 0.36
CA ASN A 224 3.67 -0.32 0.94
C ASN A 224 2.47 -0.39 -0.01
N GLU A 225 1.26 -0.55 0.55
CA GLU A 225 0.00 -0.55 -0.19
C GLU A 225 -0.75 0.77 -0.04
N SER A 226 -1.53 1.07 -1.07
CA SER A 226 -2.55 2.11 -1.02
C SER A 226 -3.81 1.64 -1.72
N VAL A 227 -4.96 1.90 -1.10
CA VAL A 227 -6.27 1.60 -1.65
C VAL A 227 -7.20 2.79 -1.48
N ALA A 228 -8.01 3.03 -2.50
CA ALA A 228 -9.11 3.98 -2.46
C ALA A 228 -10.44 3.22 -2.55
N THR A 229 -11.39 3.59 -1.69
CA THR A 229 -12.77 3.11 -1.73
C THR A 229 -13.72 4.29 -1.70
N ALA A 230 -14.95 4.12 -2.20
CA ALA A 230 -16.03 5.06 -1.94
C ALA A 230 -16.47 4.95 -0.47
N GLU A 231 -17.07 6.01 0.08
CA GLU A 231 -17.79 5.89 1.35
C GLU A 231 -18.93 4.86 1.22
N ASP A 232 -19.36 4.35 2.37
CA ASP A 232 -20.31 3.24 2.51
C ASP A 232 -19.94 1.96 1.75
N THR A 233 -18.71 1.86 1.27
CA THR A 233 -18.18 0.71 0.54
C THR A 233 -17.01 0.11 1.31
N THR A 234 -17.12 -1.19 1.62
CA THR A 234 -16.04 -1.92 2.28
C THR A 234 -14.80 -2.02 1.37
N ALA A 235 -13.65 -1.53 1.86
CA ALA A 235 -12.36 -1.77 1.22
C ALA A 235 -11.86 -3.17 1.58
N THR A 236 -11.36 -3.91 0.58
CA THR A 236 -10.78 -5.25 0.77
C THR A 236 -9.52 -5.41 -0.08
N GLY A 237 -8.61 -6.27 0.37
CA GLY A 237 -7.39 -6.59 -0.36
C GLY A 237 -6.51 -7.56 0.43
N ASN A 238 -5.27 -7.74 -0.02
CA ASN A 238 -4.27 -8.53 0.69
C ASN A 238 -2.94 -7.77 0.72
N VAL A 239 -2.37 -7.57 1.92
CA VAL A 239 -1.08 -6.89 2.11
C VAL A 239 0.13 -7.79 1.82
N LEU A 240 -0.08 -9.05 1.47
CA LEU A 240 0.99 -9.99 1.10
C LEU A 240 1.11 -10.17 -0.42
N ASP A 241 0.30 -9.48 -1.24
CA ASP A 241 0.27 -9.66 -2.70
C ASP A 241 1.57 -9.22 -3.40
N ASN A 242 2.33 -8.32 -2.78
CA ASN A 242 3.61 -7.74 -3.22
C ASN A 242 4.80 -8.22 -2.38
N ALA A 243 4.57 -8.98 -1.30
CA ALA A 243 5.63 -9.52 -0.49
C ALA A 243 6.30 -10.73 -1.18
N VAL A 244 7.62 -10.85 -1.03
CA VAL A 244 8.45 -11.87 -1.68
C VAL A 244 9.50 -12.39 -0.69
N THR A 245 9.66 -13.71 -0.64
CA THR A 245 10.66 -14.47 0.14
C THR A 245 10.91 -15.82 -0.56
N ALA A 246 12.07 -16.42 -0.35
CA ALA A 246 12.39 -17.80 -0.72
C ALA A 246 12.29 -18.79 0.46
N ASP A 247 12.19 -18.28 1.69
CA ASP A 247 12.20 -19.01 2.96
C ASP A 247 10.83 -19.52 3.44
N GLY A 248 9.86 -19.59 2.52
CA GLY A 248 8.60 -20.31 2.70
C GLY A 248 7.37 -19.41 2.85
N PRO A 249 6.34 -19.84 3.61
CA PRO A 249 5.07 -19.10 3.68
C PRO A 249 5.22 -17.81 4.49
N MET A 250 4.58 -16.75 4.02
CA MET A 250 4.50 -15.47 4.71
C MET A 250 3.21 -15.33 5.49
N THR A 251 3.28 -14.62 6.61
CA THR A 251 2.12 -14.28 7.44
C THR A 251 2.26 -12.87 7.99
N VAL A 252 1.14 -12.22 8.25
CA VAL A 252 1.12 -11.01 9.10
C VAL A 252 1.03 -11.46 10.56
N THR A 253 1.92 -10.96 11.41
CA THR A 253 1.92 -11.31 12.83
C THR A 253 1.19 -10.27 13.68
N SER A 254 1.39 -8.99 13.36
CA SER A 254 0.81 -7.88 14.09
C SER A 254 0.67 -6.65 13.20
N PHE A 255 -0.20 -5.74 13.61
CA PHE A 255 -0.37 -4.43 12.98
C PHE A 255 -0.59 -3.33 14.01
N THR A 256 -0.28 -2.10 13.62
CA THR A 256 -0.38 -0.90 14.44
C THR A 256 -1.20 0.14 13.69
N VAL A 257 -2.24 0.66 14.35
CA VAL A 257 -3.11 1.71 13.81
C VAL A 257 -3.54 2.62 14.96
N GLY A 258 -3.63 3.94 14.72
CA GLY A 258 -3.97 4.91 15.77
C GLY A 258 -3.00 4.92 16.97
N GLY A 259 -1.76 4.45 16.77
CA GLY A 259 -0.74 4.37 17.81
C GLY A 259 -0.82 3.14 18.75
N ASN A 260 -1.73 2.20 18.50
CA ASN A 260 -1.85 0.96 19.26
C ASN A 260 -1.52 -0.26 18.39
N THR A 261 -0.90 -1.29 18.98
CA THR A 261 -0.55 -2.55 18.31
C THR A 261 -1.56 -3.64 18.65
N TYR A 262 -1.95 -4.40 17.62
CA TYR A 262 -2.94 -5.47 17.63
C TYR A 262 -2.35 -6.73 16.99
N ASN A 263 -2.91 -7.88 17.30
CA ASN A 263 -2.51 -9.13 16.64
C ASN A 263 -3.25 -9.26 15.31
N ALA A 264 -2.64 -9.94 14.35
CA ALA A 264 -3.35 -10.28 13.11
C ALA A 264 -4.61 -11.12 13.42
N GLY A 265 -5.72 -10.77 12.78
CA GLY A 265 -7.06 -11.31 13.00
C GLY A 265 -7.91 -10.53 14.01
N ASP A 266 -7.33 -9.56 14.72
CA ASP A 266 -8.10 -8.64 15.57
C ASP A 266 -8.93 -7.67 14.71
N THR A 267 -10.16 -7.42 15.13
CA THR A 267 -11.03 -6.37 14.58
C THR A 267 -10.95 -5.13 15.47
N VAL A 268 -10.65 -3.98 14.87
CA VAL A 268 -10.37 -2.72 15.55
C VAL A 268 -11.37 -1.66 15.11
N SER A 269 -12.12 -1.10 16.07
CA SER A 269 -12.97 0.06 15.84
C SER A 269 -12.16 1.36 15.93
N LEU A 270 -12.10 2.08 14.82
CA LEU A 270 -11.50 3.41 14.68
C LEU A 270 -12.61 4.49 14.69
N ALA A 271 -12.23 5.76 14.68
CA ALA A 271 -13.21 6.84 14.52
C ALA A 271 -13.81 6.88 13.11
N GLU A 272 -13.05 6.37 12.14
CA GLU A 272 -13.34 6.37 10.70
C GLU A 272 -14.10 5.12 10.23
N GLY A 273 -14.06 4.02 10.99
CA GLY A 273 -14.64 2.74 10.59
C GLY A 273 -14.07 1.54 11.36
N GLU A 274 -14.39 0.34 10.91
CA GLU A 274 -13.92 -0.92 11.50
C GLU A 274 -12.89 -1.59 10.59
N LEU A 275 -11.70 -1.88 11.12
CA LEU A 275 -10.58 -2.51 10.41
C LEU A 275 -10.35 -3.94 10.93
N THR A 276 -10.16 -4.90 10.02
CA THR A 276 -9.59 -6.22 10.33
C THR A 276 -8.44 -6.50 9.37
N LEU A 277 -7.30 -6.94 9.88
CA LEU A 277 -6.16 -7.44 9.08
C LEU A 277 -5.76 -8.82 9.59
N ASN A 278 -5.94 -9.84 8.76
CA ASN A 278 -5.76 -11.25 9.11
C ASN A 278 -4.31 -11.71 8.91
N ALA A 279 -3.98 -12.85 9.51
CA ALA A 279 -2.64 -13.44 9.42
C ALA A 279 -2.27 -13.89 8.00
N ASP A 280 -3.25 -14.17 7.13
CA ASP A 280 -3.04 -14.48 5.71
C ASP A 280 -2.90 -13.21 4.83
N GLY A 281 -2.80 -12.04 5.46
CA GLY A 281 -2.67 -10.74 4.81
C GLY A 281 -3.97 -10.14 4.31
N SER A 282 -5.07 -10.90 4.29
CA SER A 282 -6.36 -10.36 3.87
C SER A 282 -6.81 -9.28 4.86
N TYR A 283 -7.31 -8.16 4.33
CA TYR A 283 -7.87 -7.09 5.15
C TYR A 283 -9.27 -6.68 4.70
N THR A 284 -10.01 -6.15 5.65
CA THR A 284 -11.29 -5.48 5.43
C THR A 284 -11.33 -4.18 6.22
N PHE A 285 -11.71 -3.08 5.57
CA PHE A 285 -12.06 -1.84 6.26
C PHE A 285 -13.48 -1.45 5.87
N ILE A 286 -14.37 -1.35 6.87
CA ILE A 286 -15.75 -0.91 6.72
C ILE A 286 -15.79 0.53 7.24
N PRO A 287 -15.88 1.55 6.37
CA PRO A 287 -16.08 2.93 6.81
C PRO A 287 -17.33 3.05 7.68
N ASN A 288 -17.32 3.96 8.65
CA ASN A 288 -18.57 4.39 9.29
C ASN A 288 -19.46 5.06 8.23
N ASP A 289 -20.79 5.01 8.42
CA ASP A 289 -21.76 5.63 7.52
C ASP A 289 -21.36 7.09 7.20
N ASN A 290 -21.31 7.42 5.91
CA ASN A 290 -20.92 8.73 5.36
C ASN A 290 -19.52 9.23 5.78
N PHE A 291 -18.64 8.35 6.24
CA PHE A 291 -17.25 8.73 6.45
C PHE A 291 -16.52 8.82 5.10
N ASN A 292 -16.03 10.01 4.79
CA ASN A 292 -15.02 10.23 3.75
C ASN A 292 -13.77 10.92 4.33
N GLY A 293 -12.62 10.65 3.71
CA GLY A 293 -11.33 11.18 4.13
C GLY A 293 -10.24 10.13 4.29
N ALA A 294 -9.17 10.50 5.00
CA ALA A 294 -8.03 9.63 5.23
C ALA A 294 -8.22 8.79 6.50
N VAL A 295 -7.96 7.49 6.41
CA VAL A 295 -7.88 6.59 7.56
C VAL A 295 -6.47 6.67 8.15
N PRO A 296 -6.27 6.54 9.48
CA PRO A 296 -4.94 6.43 10.07
C PRO A 296 -4.12 5.31 9.41
N VAL A 297 -2.89 5.62 9.01
CA VAL A 297 -2.00 4.65 8.33
C VAL A 297 -1.82 3.40 9.19
N ILE A 298 -2.01 2.25 8.57
CA ILE A 298 -1.86 0.94 9.21
C ILE A 298 -0.43 0.47 8.93
N SER A 299 0.41 0.33 9.95
CA SER A 299 1.71 -0.32 9.81
C SER A 299 1.58 -1.79 10.22
N TYR A 300 2.10 -2.72 9.43
CA TYR A 300 2.03 -4.15 9.73
C TYR A 300 3.40 -4.80 9.58
N THR A 301 3.56 -5.99 10.16
CA THR A 301 4.80 -6.78 10.09
C THR A 301 4.52 -8.11 9.42
N VAL A 302 5.19 -8.34 8.30
CA VAL A 302 5.23 -9.61 7.59
C VAL A 302 6.34 -10.47 8.21
N THR A 303 6.09 -11.78 8.31
CA THR A 303 7.06 -12.77 8.77
C THR A 303 7.01 -13.98 7.86
N ASP A 304 8.16 -14.43 7.37
CA ASP A 304 8.28 -15.61 6.52
C ASP A 304 8.46 -16.92 7.33
N GLY A 305 8.78 -18.00 6.63
CA GLY A 305 8.98 -19.32 7.23
C GLY A 305 10.30 -19.48 7.99
N ALA A 306 11.32 -18.67 7.71
CA ALA A 306 12.59 -18.61 8.44
C ALA A 306 12.50 -17.73 9.69
N GLY A 307 11.50 -16.86 9.76
CA GLY A 307 11.26 -15.94 10.87
C GLY A 307 11.83 -14.55 10.66
N ASP A 308 12.26 -14.22 9.43
CA ASP A 308 12.62 -12.85 9.09
C ASP A 308 11.38 -11.97 9.06
N THR A 309 11.58 -10.69 9.36
CA THR A 309 10.48 -9.74 9.52
C THR A 309 10.71 -8.47 8.73
N GLN A 310 9.72 -8.04 7.97
CA GLN A 310 9.70 -6.76 7.26
C GLN A 310 8.47 -5.96 7.70
N SER A 311 8.66 -4.65 7.93
CA SER A 311 7.55 -3.75 8.26
C SER A 311 7.18 -2.88 7.07
N SER A 312 5.87 -2.79 6.83
CA SER A 312 5.29 -2.03 5.71
C SER A 312 4.02 -1.33 6.16
N THR A 313 3.36 -0.60 5.26
CA THR A 313 2.16 0.19 5.56
C THR A 313 1.07 0.04 4.51
N LEU A 314 -0.16 -0.06 4.99
CA LEU A 314 -1.39 0.05 4.21
C LEU A 314 -2.01 1.44 4.45
N THR A 315 -2.19 2.19 3.38
CA THR A 315 -2.91 3.47 3.37
C THR A 315 -4.30 3.30 2.75
N ILE A 316 -5.34 3.72 3.46
CA ILE A 316 -6.72 3.67 2.97
C ILE A 316 -7.25 5.10 2.87
N SER A 317 -7.77 5.46 1.69
CA SER A 317 -8.50 6.71 1.48
C SER A 317 -9.95 6.41 1.10
N VAL A 318 -10.88 7.11 1.73
CA VAL A 318 -12.31 7.01 1.43
C VAL A 318 -12.76 8.25 0.68
N THR A 319 -13.30 8.08 -0.52
CA THR A 319 -13.78 9.18 -1.37
C THR A 319 -15.27 9.43 -1.15
N PRO A 320 -15.72 10.69 -1.05
CA PRO A 320 -17.14 11.01 -0.90
C PRO A 320 -17.95 10.56 -2.13
N VAL A 321 -19.20 10.22 -1.90
CA VAL A 321 -20.23 9.89 -2.89
C VAL A 321 -21.44 10.75 -2.57
N SER A 322 -22.03 11.34 -3.59
CA SER A 322 -23.10 12.30 -3.29
C SER A 322 -24.31 11.65 -2.63
N ASP A 323 -24.70 12.18 -1.48
CA ASP A 323 -25.86 11.74 -0.72
C ASP A 323 -27.10 12.62 -0.97
N LEU A 324 -26.90 13.75 -1.64
CA LEU A 324 -27.91 14.73 -1.94
C LEU A 324 -28.81 14.24 -3.07
N SER A 325 -30.09 14.10 -2.76
CA SER A 325 -31.15 13.90 -3.74
C SER A 325 -32.19 15.00 -3.62
N ASP A 326 -32.76 15.40 -4.75
CA ASP A 326 -33.82 16.39 -4.82
C ASP A 326 -34.65 16.13 -6.08
N ASP A 327 -35.96 16.02 -5.92
CA ASP A 327 -36.90 15.81 -7.02
C ASP A 327 -37.39 17.17 -7.57
N SER A 328 -38.07 17.17 -8.72
CA SER A 328 -38.67 18.40 -9.27
C SER A 328 -40.13 18.56 -8.85
N GLU A 329 -40.55 19.78 -8.52
CA GLU A 329 -41.92 20.10 -8.14
C GLU A 329 -42.78 20.65 -9.28
N THR A 330 -44.07 20.37 -9.17
CA THR A 330 -45.12 21.02 -9.96
C THR A 330 -46.16 21.60 -9.03
N VAL A 331 -46.53 22.87 -9.25
CA VAL A 331 -47.58 23.55 -8.49
C VAL A 331 -48.60 24.16 -9.44
N THR A 332 -49.85 24.20 -9.00
CA THR A 332 -50.95 24.87 -9.70
C THR A 332 -51.60 25.87 -8.76
N THR A 333 -51.80 27.09 -9.23
CA THR A 333 -52.53 28.15 -8.52
C THR A 333 -53.63 28.72 -9.42
N ALA A 334 -54.64 29.33 -8.84
CA ALA A 334 -55.58 30.15 -9.60
C ALA A 334 -54.91 31.49 -9.97
N GLU A 335 -55.38 32.15 -11.03
CA GLU A 335 -55.00 33.54 -11.26
C GLU A 335 -55.40 34.42 -10.08
N ASP A 336 -54.71 35.56 -9.97
CA ASP A 336 -54.80 36.50 -8.84
C ASP A 336 -54.55 35.89 -7.45
N THR A 337 -54.01 34.67 -7.41
CA THR A 337 -53.68 33.95 -6.18
C THR A 337 -52.18 33.67 -6.13
N THR A 338 -51.51 34.24 -5.14
CA THR A 338 -50.08 33.97 -4.88
C THR A 338 -49.89 32.48 -4.56
N ALA A 339 -49.04 31.80 -5.33
CA ALA A 339 -48.57 30.45 -5.04
C ALA A 339 -47.42 30.51 -4.02
N THR A 340 -47.45 29.62 -3.03
CA THR A 340 -46.37 29.47 -2.03
C THR A 340 -46.03 28.00 -1.81
N GLY A 341 -44.79 27.72 -1.44
CA GLY A 341 -44.32 26.37 -1.14
C GLY A 341 -42.85 26.35 -0.73
N ASN A 342 -42.26 25.16 -0.65
CA ASN A 342 -40.83 24.99 -0.42
C ASN A 342 -40.26 23.94 -1.39
N VAL A 343 -39.23 24.31 -2.15
CA VAL A 343 -38.57 23.39 -3.10
C VAL A 343 -37.63 22.39 -2.43
N LEU A 344 -37.40 22.50 -1.13
CA LEU A 344 -36.60 21.56 -0.34
C LEU A 344 -37.45 20.48 0.33
N ASP A 345 -38.78 20.47 0.14
CA ASP A 345 -39.67 19.48 0.79
C ASP A 345 -39.42 18.04 0.29
N ASN A 346 -38.84 17.88 -0.91
CA ASN A 346 -38.46 16.58 -1.49
C ASN A 346 -36.94 16.38 -1.57
N ALA A 347 -36.16 17.23 -0.89
CA ALA A 347 -34.71 17.10 -0.83
C ALA A 347 -34.29 16.27 0.40
N GLU A 348 -33.36 15.35 0.20
CA GLU A 348 -32.80 14.48 1.26
C GLU A 348 -31.27 14.41 1.15
N THR A 349 -30.61 14.42 2.32
CA THR A 349 -29.15 14.29 2.51
C THR A 349 -28.90 13.84 3.95
N ALA A 350 -27.77 13.20 4.20
CA ALA A 350 -27.27 12.82 5.51
C ALA A 350 -26.06 13.67 5.97
N ASP A 351 -25.48 14.48 5.08
CA ASP A 351 -24.22 15.21 5.28
C ASP A 351 -24.39 16.63 5.84
N GLY A 352 -25.57 17.25 5.72
CA GLY A 352 -25.75 18.58 6.25
C GLY A 352 -27.11 19.26 6.04
N PRO A 353 -27.20 20.56 6.34
CA PRO A 353 -28.41 21.34 6.13
C PRO A 353 -28.63 21.68 4.66
N LEU A 354 -29.83 21.39 4.16
CA LEU A 354 -30.25 21.71 2.81
C LEU A 354 -30.52 23.23 2.65
N THR A 355 -29.99 23.80 1.57
CA THR A 355 -30.26 25.19 1.17
C THR A 355 -30.29 25.33 -0.35
N VAL A 356 -31.03 26.32 -0.85
CA VAL A 356 -30.95 26.74 -2.26
C VAL A 356 -29.84 27.78 -2.41
N THR A 357 -28.94 27.58 -3.37
CA THR A 357 -27.84 28.52 -3.64
C THR A 357 -28.18 29.53 -4.73
N SER A 358 -28.85 29.07 -5.78
CA SER A 358 -29.18 29.85 -6.96
C SER A 358 -30.35 29.23 -7.72
N PHE A 359 -30.96 30.03 -8.57
CA PHE A 359 -31.97 29.57 -9.51
C PHE A 359 -31.83 30.27 -10.86
N SER A 360 -32.43 29.69 -11.89
CA SER A 360 -32.37 30.19 -13.24
C SER A 360 -33.70 30.08 -13.95
N ILE A 361 -33.99 31.11 -14.75
CA ILE A 361 -35.23 31.28 -15.51
C ILE A 361 -34.83 31.83 -16.86
N ASP A 362 -35.29 31.19 -17.95
CA ASP A 362 -34.96 31.55 -19.33
C ASP A 362 -33.45 31.77 -19.60
N GLY A 363 -32.61 30.96 -18.94
CA GLY A 363 -31.15 31.00 -19.08
C GLY A 363 -30.45 32.12 -18.31
N ASN A 364 -31.16 32.92 -17.52
CA ASN A 364 -30.57 33.89 -16.60
C ASN A 364 -30.46 33.28 -15.19
N THR A 365 -29.33 33.49 -14.52
CA THR A 365 -29.08 32.98 -13.16
C THR A 365 -29.23 34.09 -12.13
N TYR A 366 -29.89 33.76 -11.02
CA TYR A 366 -30.19 34.61 -9.88
C TYR A 366 -29.71 33.93 -8.59
N ASN A 367 -29.42 34.71 -7.55
CA ASN A 367 -29.09 34.16 -6.25
C ASN A 367 -30.38 33.81 -5.50
N ALA A 368 -30.34 32.79 -4.66
CA ALA A 368 -31.45 32.55 -3.74
C ALA A 368 -31.68 33.78 -2.84
N GLY A 369 -32.93 34.18 -2.69
CA GLY A 369 -33.38 35.41 -2.04
C GLY A 369 -33.66 36.57 -3.01
N ASP A 370 -33.29 36.44 -4.29
CA ASP A 370 -33.63 37.45 -5.30
C ASP A 370 -35.12 37.37 -5.68
N THR A 371 -35.73 38.53 -5.89
CA THR A 371 -37.06 38.66 -6.48
C THR A 371 -36.92 38.98 -7.97
N VAL A 372 -37.58 38.22 -8.82
CA VAL A 372 -37.52 38.30 -10.29
C VAL A 372 -38.89 38.64 -10.84
N THR A 373 -38.96 39.74 -11.57
CA THR A 373 -40.15 40.13 -12.33
C THR A 373 -40.13 39.47 -13.71
N LEU A 374 -41.17 38.68 -13.99
CA LEU A 374 -41.41 37.99 -15.26
C LEU A 374 -42.57 38.68 -16.02
N ALA A 375 -42.83 38.24 -17.25
CA ALA A 375 -44.01 38.71 -17.98
C ALA A 375 -45.33 38.16 -17.38
N GLU A 376 -45.23 37.04 -16.67
CA GLU A 376 -46.33 36.27 -16.08
C GLU A 376 -46.63 36.66 -14.62
N GLY A 377 -45.67 37.29 -13.92
CA GLY A 377 -45.79 37.62 -12.50
C GLY A 377 -44.45 37.91 -11.83
N GLU A 378 -44.44 37.92 -10.50
CA GLU A 378 -43.24 38.11 -9.69
C GLU A 378 -42.91 36.85 -8.87
N LEU A 379 -41.68 36.35 -9.00
CA LEU A 379 -41.17 35.19 -8.28
C LEU A 379 -40.12 35.61 -7.25
N THR A 380 -40.18 35.06 -6.04
CA THR A 380 -39.04 35.02 -5.09
C THR A 380 -38.79 33.58 -4.69
N LEU A 381 -37.53 33.13 -4.71
CA LEU A 381 -37.10 31.83 -4.18
C LEU A 381 -35.95 32.04 -3.19
N ASN A 382 -36.19 31.75 -1.91
CA ASN A 382 -35.28 32.01 -0.81
C ASN A 382 -34.26 30.89 -0.59
N THR A 383 -33.25 31.18 0.21
CA THR A 383 -32.18 30.24 0.59
C THR A 383 -32.69 29.04 1.40
N ASP A 384 -33.76 29.22 2.17
CA ASP A 384 -34.45 28.15 2.91
C ASP A 384 -35.42 27.32 2.05
N GLY A 385 -35.40 27.54 0.72
CA GLY A 385 -36.23 26.87 -0.25
C GLY A 385 -37.65 27.40 -0.37
N SER A 386 -38.08 28.27 0.55
CA SER A 386 -39.40 28.87 0.46
C SER A 386 -39.52 29.74 -0.79
N TYR A 387 -40.63 29.61 -1.52
CA TYR A 387 -40.90 30.43 -2.69
C TYR A 387 -42.27 31.10 -2.62
N THR A 388 -42.38 32.21 -3.35
CA THR A 388 -43.63 32.90 -3.63
C THR A 388 -43.69 33.26 -5.11
N PHE A 389 -44.78 32.95 -5.79
CA PHE A 389 -45.07 33.46 -7.12
C PHE A 389 -46.42 34.18 -7.11
N THR A 390 -46.42 35.48 -7.41
CA THR A 390 -47.65 36.27 -7.57
C THR A 390 -47.87 36.50 -9.06
N PRO A 391 -48.88 35.86 -9.67
CA PRO A 391 -49.25 36.15 -11.05
C PRO A 391 -49.53 37.64 -11.24
N ASN A 392 -49.25 38.17 -12.44
CA ASN A 392 -49.81 39.47 -12.83
C ASN A 392 -51.33 39.36 -12.87
N ASP A 393 -52.03 40.48 -12.62
CA ASP A 393 -53.49 40.53 -12.67
C ASP A 393 -54.03 39.86 -13.95
N ASN A 394 -54.96 38.92 -13.78
CA ASN A 394 -55.61 38.13 -14.84
C ASN A 394 -54.66 37.29 -15.71
N PHE A 395 -53.45 37.01 -15.23
CA PHE A 395 -52.58 36.07 -15.91
C PHE A 395 -53.00 34.63 -15.61
N ASN A 396 -53.37 33.90 -16.66
CA ASN A 396 -53.46 32.44 -16.64
C ASN A 396 -52.58 31.81 -17.74
N GLY A 397 -52.08 30.61 -17.47
CA GLY A 397 -51.17 29.89 -18.35
C GLY A 397 -49.94 29.31 -17.66
N ALA A 398 -48.94 28.93 -18.47
CA ALA A 398 -47.69 28.36 -17.99
C ALA A 398 -46.67 29.46 -17.68
N VAL A 399 -45.98 29.33 -16.55
CA VAL A 399 -44.83 30.16 -16.18
C VAL A 399 -43.55 29.50 -16.71
N PRO A 400 -42.52 30.26 -17.12
CA PRO A 400 -41.21 29.69 -17.46
C PRO A 400 -40.67 28.78 -16.35
N VAL A 401 -40.12 27.63 -16.73
CA VAL A 401 -39.61 26.63 -15.77
C VAL A 401 -38.44 27.22 -14.98
N ILE A 402 -38.51 27.12 -13.65
CA ILE A 402 -37.47 27.58 -12.74
C ILE A 402 -36.55 26.41 -12.45
N THR A 403 -35.28 26.49 -12.84
CA THR A 403 -34.26 25.48 -12.49
C THR A 403 -33.45 25.99 -11.31
N TYR A 404 -33.42 25.28 -10.19
CA TYR A 404 -32.72 25.69 -8.97
C TYR A 404 -31.62 24.68 -8.58
N ILE A 405 -30.66 25.15 -7.78
CA ILE A 405 -29.54 24.36 -7.27
C ILE A 405 -29.62 24.26 -5.75
N VAL A 406 -29.80 23.03 -5.27
CA VAL A 406 -29.76 22.67 -3.85
C VAL A 406 -28.34 22.28 -3.47
N THR A 407 -27.94 22.56 -2.23
CA THR A 407 -26.71 22.05 -1.62
C THR A 407 -27.01 21.56 -0.20
N ASP A 408 -26.27 20.54 0.23
CA ASP A 408 -26.24 19.99 1.58
C ASP A 408 -25.29 20.74 2.53
N GLY A 409 -24.49 21.68 2.01
CA GLY A 409 -23.45 22.37 2.75
C GLY A 409 -22.16 21.56 3.01
N ALA A 410 -22.10 20.29 2.60
CA ALA A 410 -20.92 19.43 2.64
C ALA A 410 -20.15 19.41 1.29
N GLY A 411 -20.74 19.99 0.25
CA GLY A 411 -20.08 20.24 -1.03
C GLY A 411 -20.84 19.68 -2.22
N ASP A 412 -21.87 18.88 -1.96
CA ASP A 412 -22.73 18.37 -3.01
C ASP A 412 -23.73 19.41 -3.47
N THR A 413 -24.08 19.30 -4.75
CA THR A 413 -25.11 20.12 -5.35
C THR A 413 -25.96 19.30 -6.31
N GLN A 414 -27.27 19.46 -6.22
CA GLN A 414 -28.23 18.83 -7.11
C GLN A 414 -29.05 19.92 -7.83
N SER A 415 -29.37 19.66 -9.10
CA SER A 415 -30.21 20.55 -9.91
C SER A 415 -31.59 19.94 -10.12
N SER A 416 -32.62 20.75 -9.87
CA SER A 416 -34.02 20.36 -9.97
C SER A 416 -34.87 21.51 -10.52
N THR A 417 -36.16 21.27 -10.74
CA THR A 417 -37.04 22.25 -11.39
C THR A 417 -38.35 22.46 -10.65
N LEU A 418 -38.78 23.71 -10.57
CA LEU A 418 -40.11 24.12 -10.13
C LEU A 418 -40.92 24.55 -11.36
N THR A 419 -42.03 23.87 -11.61
CA THR A 419 -42.98 24.20 -12.68
C THR A 419 -44.26 24.76 -12.09
N ILE A 420 -44.63 25.98 -12.47
CA ILE A 420 -45.85 26.66 -12.01
C ILE A 420 -46.84 26.78 -13.17
N SER A 421 -48.09 26.37 -12.92
CA SER A 421 -49.21 26.60 -13.83
C SER A 421 -50.27 27.47 -13.14
N VAL A 422 -50.79 28.47 -13.85
CA VAL A 422 -51.86 29.34 -13.37
C VAL A 422 -53.16 29.00 -14.10
N THR A 423 -54.22 28.67 -13.36
CA THR A 423 -55.54 28.33 -13.93
C THR A 423 -56.44 29.56 -13.95
N PRO A 424 -57.22 29.76 -15.02
CA PRO A 424 -58.16 30.87 -15.10
C PRO A 424 -59.28 30.76 -14.06
N VAL A 425 -59.81 31.91 -13.66
CA VAL A 425 -60.98 32.14 -12.80
C VAL A 425 -61.91 33.07 -13.57
N SER A 426 -63.23 32.83 -13.48
CA SER A 426 -64.18 33.66 -14.21
C SER A 426 -64.23 35.09 -13.67
N ASP A 427 -63.91 36.05 -14.53
CA ASP A 427 -64.01 37.49 -14.25
C ASP A 427 -65.30 38.13 -14.75
N LEU A 428 -66.07 37.39 -15.55
CA LEU A 428 -67.35 37.83 -16.04
C LEU A 428 -68.40 37.84 -14.92
N SER A 429 -69.03 38.99 -14.73
CA SER A 429 -70.24 39.15 -13.93
C SER A 429 -71.29 39.91 -14.73
N ASP A 430 -72.56 39.58 -14.52
CA ASP A 430 -73.69 40.25 -15.14
C ASP A 430 -74.92 40.16 -14.23
N ASP A 431 -75.62 41.28 -14.04
CA ASP A 431 -76.81 41.38 -13.19
C ASP A 431 -78.08 41.40 -14.04
N SER A 432 -79.16 40.78 -13.56
CA SER A 432 -80.46 40.80 -14.26
C SER A 432 -81.14 42.18 -14.24
N GLU A 433 -81.73 42.61 -15.37
CA GLU A 433 -82.49 43.87 -15.45
C GLU A 433 -84.01 43.74 -15.44
N THR A 434 -84.63 44.83 -15.00
CA THR A 434 -86.08 45.03 -15.08
C THR A 434 -86.38 46.35 -15.79
N VAL A 435 -87.30 46.33 -16.75
CA VAL A 435 -87.76 47.52 -17.46
C VAL A 435 -89.28 47.61 -17.42
N THR A 436 -89.79 48.83 -17.27
CA THR A 436 -91.22 49.12 -17.35
C THR A 436 -91.47 50.14 -18.46
N VAL A 437 -92.39 49.83 -19.35
CA VAL A 437 -92.75 50.68 -20.50
C VAL A 437 -94.27 50.85 -20.55
N ALA A 438 -94.75 51.95 -21.13
CA ALA A 438 -96.18 52.11 -21.40
C ALA A 438 -96.63 51.19 -22.55
N GLU A 439 -97.89 50.77 -22.56
CA GLU A 439 -98.47 50.10 -23.73
C GLU A 439 -98.35 51.00 -24.98
N ASP A 440 -98.31 50.36 -26.15
CA ASP A 440 -98.06 50.98 -27.45
C ASP A 440 -96.74 51.76 -27.58
N THR A 441 -95.80 51.56 -26.65
CA THR A 441 -94.45 52.14 -26.70
C THR A 441 -93.41 51.03 -26.75
N THR A 442 -92.47 51.13 -27.69
CA THR A 442 -91.33 50.20 -27.77
C THR A 442 -90.41 50.38 -26.58
N ALA A 443 -90.13 49.31 -25.84
CA ALA A 443 -89.08 49.24 -24.84
C ALA A 443 -87.71 49.08 -25.53
N THR A 444 -86.71 49.87 -25.11
CA THR A 444 -85.35 49.81 -25.62
C THR A 444 -84.34 49.93 -24.48
N GLY A 445 -83.22 49.22 -24.57
CA GLY A 445 -82.12 49.32 -23.61
C GLY A 445 -80.92 48.46 -24.04
N ASN A 446 -79.96 48.26 -23.14
CA ASN A 446 -78.84 47.35 -23.35
C ASN A 446 -78.67 46.45 -22.11
N VAL A 447 -78.66 45.12 -22.31
CA VAL A 447 -78.47 44.14 -21.23
C VAL A 447 -77.00 43.95 -20.82
N LEU A 448 -76.06 44.59 -21.52
CA LEU A 448 -74.65 44.60 -21.15
C LEU A 448 -74.29 45.81 -20.27
N ASP A 449 -75.24 46.70 -19.95
CA ASP A 449 -74.98 47.89 -19.13
C ASP A 449 -74.63 47.51 -17.66
N ASN A 450 -75.00 46.31 -17.20
CA ASN A 450 -74.63 45.78 -15.88
C ASN A 450 -73.67 44.58 -15.94
N ALA A 451 -73.06 44.34 -17.11
CA ALA A 451 -72.04 43.32 -17.28
C ALA A 451 -70.64 43.94 -17.12
N GLU A 452 -69.78 43.28 -16.36
CA GLU A 452 -68.38 43.66 -16.15
C GLU A 452 -67.45 42.45 -16.31
N THR A 453 -66.31 42.64 -16.95
CA THR A 453 -65.22 41.66 -17.13
C THR A 453 -63.91 42.41 -17.35
N ALA A 454 -62.78 41.79 -17.00
CA ALA A 454 -61.45 42.30 -17.28
C ALA A 454 -60.75 41.58 -18.46
N ASP A 455 -61.33 40.49 -18.98
CA ASP A 455 -60.67 39.59 -19.93
C ASP A 455 -60.97 39.88 -21.40
N GLY A 456 -62.02 40.64 -21.71
CA GLY A 456 -62.35 40.90 -23.09
C GLY A 456 -63.63 41.70 -23.36
N PRO A 457 -64.03 41.83 -24.63
CA PRO A 457 -65.24 42.52 -25.02
C PRO A 457 -66.49 41.69 -24.71
N LEU A 458 -67.45 42.31 -24.03
CA LEU A 458 -68.74 41.71 -23.71
C LEU A 458 -69.65 41.60 -24.94
N THR A 459 -70.29 40.44 -25.11
CA THR A 459 -71.31 40.20 -26.13
C THR A 459 -72.41 39.27 -25.62
N VAL A 460 -73.63 39.41 -26.14
CA VAL A 460 -74.69 38.42 -25.94
C VAL A 460 -74.57 37.34 -27.02
N THR A 461 -74.57 36.07 -26.60
CA THR A 461 -74.47 34.94 -27.54
C THR A 461 -75.84 34.40 -27.94
N SER A 462 -76.75 34.30 -26.96
CA SER A 462 -78.07 33.72 -27.13
C SER A 462 -79.04 34.23 -26.09
N PHE A 463 -80.33 34.05 -26.36
CA PHE A 463 -81.40 34.30 -25.40
C PHE A 463 -82.51 33.27 -25.51
N THR A 464 -83.17 33.03 -24.38
CA THR A 464 -84.24 32.08 -24.23
C THR A 464 -85.48 32.80 -23.71
N VAL A 465 -86.60 32.63 -24.43
CA VAL A 465 -87.91 33.16 -24.05
C VAL A 465 -88.97 32.09 -24.37
N ASP A 466 -89.94 31.91 -23.47
CA ASP A 466 -90.94 30.82 -23.52
C ASP A 466 -90.34 29.42 -23.75
N GLY A 467 -89.16 29.17 -23.19
CA GLY A 467 -88.48 27.87 -23.28
C GLY A 467 -87.85 27.55 -24.63
N ASN A 468 -87.80 28.51 -25.56
CA ASN A 468 -87.10 28.37 -26.84
C ASN A 468 -85.85 29.27 -26.85
N THR A 469 -84.72 28.74 -27.33
CA THR A 469 -83.44 29.47 -27.44
C THR A 469 -83.23 30.00 -28.84
N TYR A 470 -82.79 31.26 -28.93
CA TYR A 470 -82.54 32.03 -30.13
C TYR A 470 -81.12 32.60 -30.10
N ASN A 471 -80.55 32.90 -31.26
CA ASN A 471 -79.25 33.55 -31.33
C ASN A 471 -79.42 35.06 -31.12
N ALA A 472 -78.40 35.71 -30.58
CA ALA A 472 -78.40 37.16 -30.54
C ALA A 472 -78.53 37.75 -31.96
N GLY A 473 -79.42 38.73 -32.12
CA GLY A 473 -79.82 39.34 -33.39
C GLY A 473 -81.13 38.80 -33.97
N ASP A 474 -81.66 37.68 -33.46
CA ASP A 474 -82.95 37.16 -33.89
C ASP A 474 -84.12 38.03 -33.38
N THR A 475 -85.14 38.22 -34.22
CA THR A 475 -86.43 38.80 -33.83
C THR A 475 -87.44 37.68 -33.57
N VAL A 476 -88.05 37.68 -32.40
CA VAL A 476 -89.02 36.69 -31.93
C VAL A 476 -90.38 37.34 -31.73
N THR A 477 -91.39 36.81 -32.41
CA THR A 477 -92.79 37.22 -32.22
C THR A 477 -93.42 36.42 -31.08
N LEU A 478 -93.68 37.08 -29.96
CA LEU A 478 -94.37 36.55 -28.80
C LEU A 478 -95.88 36.86 -28.88
N THR A 479 -96.67 36.28 -27.97
CA THR A 479 -98.10 36.64 -27.85
C THR A 479 -98.29 38.08 -27.39
N GLU A 480 -97.30 38.64 -26.70
CA GLU A 480 -97.31 39.99 -26.10
C GLU A 480 -96.75 41.07 -27.03
N GLY A 481 -95.92 40.70 -28.01
CA GLY A 481 -95.22 41.65 -28.91
C GLY A 481 -94.00 41.05 -29.60
N ASP A 482 -93.26 41.85 -30.36
CA ASP A 482 -92.03 41.45 -31.03
C ASP A 482 -90.79 41.84 -30.21
N LEU A 483 -89.94 40.86 -29.89
CA LEU A 483 -88.67 41.02 -29.17
C LEU A 483 -87.48 40.86 -30.13
N THR A 484 -86.47 41.72 -30.01
CA THR A 484 -85.13 41.50 -30.59
C THR A 484 -84.09 41.79 -29.52
N LEU A 485 -83.09 40.93 -29.37
CA LEU A 485 -81.90 41.16 -28.53
C LEU A 485 -80.66 40.89 -29.36
N ASN A 486 -79.84 41.91 -29.58
CA ASN A 486 -78.66 41.87 -30.45
C ASN A 486 -77.40 41.44 -29.69
N ALA A 487 -76.36 41.06 -30.44
CA ALA A 487 -75.09 40.63 -29.87
C ALA A 487 -74.33 41.75 -29.12
N ASP A 488 -74.60 43.02 -29.46
CA ASP A 488 -74.08 44.19 -28.73
C ASP A 488 -74.88 44.52 -27.46
N GLY A 489 -75.80 43.63 -27.08
CA GLY A 489 -76.66 43.73 -25.91
C GLY A 489 -77.87 44.65 -26.08
N SER A 490 -77.95 45.41 -27.18
CA SER A 490 -79.11 46.26 -27.43
C SER A 490 -80.37 45.42 -27.66
N TYR A 491 -81.47 45.79 -27.01
CA TYR A 491 -82.76 45.12 -27.19
C TYR A 491 -83.86 46.09 -27.59
N THR A 492 -84.87 45.55 -28.27
CA THR A 492 -86.13 46.21 -28.56
C THR A 492 -87.28 45.26 -28.29
N PHE A 493 -88.31 45.70 -27.55
CA PHE A 493 -89.59 45.00 -27.44
C PHE A 493 -90.71 45.93 -27.86
N THR A 494 -91.46 45.57 -28.90
CA THR A 494 -92.64 46.32 -29.37
C THR A 494 -93.90 45.56 -28.95
N PRO A 495 -94.63 46.04 -27.93
CA PRO A 495 -95.87 45.42 -27.50
C PRO A 495 -96.89 45.36 -28.65
N ASN A 496 -97.69 44.30 -28.68
CA ASN A 496 -98.90 44.26 -29.48
C ASN A 496 -99.83 45.40 -29.07
N ASN A 497 -100.62 45.92 -30.01
CA ASN A 497 -101.49 47.06 -29.76
C ASN A 497 -102.43 46.82 -28.56
N ASN A 498 -102.46 47.76 -27.61
CA ASN A 498 -103.21 47.69 -26.34
C ASN A 498 -102.82 46.52 -25.42
N PHE A 499 -101.63 45.92 -25.60
CA PHE A 499 -101.11 44.94 -24.65
C PHE A 499 -100.58 45.65 -23.41
N ASN A 500 -101.11 45.28 -22.25
CA ASN A 500 -100.53 45.59 -20.95
C ASN A 500 -100.46 44.31 -20.10
N GLY A 501 -99.40 44.20 -19.31
CA GLY A 501 -99.11 43.00 -18.53
C GLY A 501 -97.61 42.65 -18.50
N ALA A 502 -97.32 41.49 -17.94
CA ALA A 502 -95.96 40.95 -17.91
C ALA A 502 -95.64 40.24 -19.23
N VAL A 503 -94.43 40.48 -19.76
CA VAL A 503 -93.85 39.71 -20.85
C VAL A 503 -93.15 38.47 -20.26
N PRO A 504 -93.11 37.32 -20.95
CA PRO A 504 -92.28 36.20 -20.53
C PRO A 504 -90.84 36.64 -20.25
N VAL A 505 -90.25 36.17 -19.15
CA VAL A 505 -88.88 36.53 -18.75
C VAL A 505 -87.90 36.03 -19.82
N ILE A 506 -87.03 36.92 -20.27
CA ILE A 506 -85.98 36.62 -21.24
C ILE A 506 -84.73 36.26 -20.45
N SER A 507 -84.23 35.03 -20.55
CA SER A 507 -82.90 34.69 -20.04
C SER A 507 -81.88 34.82 -21.17
N TYR A 508 -80.75 35.48 -20.95
CA TYR A 508 -79.72 35.66 -21.97
C TYR A 508 -78.35 35.25 -21.42
N THR A 509 -77.45 34.89 -22.33
CA THR A 509 -76.08 34.48 -21.99
C THR A 509 -75.08 35.49 -22.54
N VAL A 510 -74.34 36.11 -21.63
CA VAL A 510 -73.23 37.03 -21.91
C VAL A 510 -71.93 36.22 -21.98
N THR A 511 -71.00 36.65 -22.82
CA THR A 511 -69.61 36.17 -22.83
C THR A 511 -68.67 37.34 -22.98
N ASP A 512 -67.47 37.24 -22.41
CA ASP A 512 -66.36 38.19 -22.59
C ASP A 512 -65.43 37.83 -23.75
N GLY A 513 -65.68 36.71 -24.43
CA GLY A 513 -64.83 36.22 -25.51
C GLY A 513 -63.52 35.57 -25.07
N ALA A 514 -63.22 35.51 -23.77
CA ALA A 514 -62.09 34.79 -23.18
C ALA A 514 -62.46 33.34 -22.75
N GLY A 515 -63.74 33.00 -22.80
CA GLY A 515 -64.24 31.65 -22.54
C GLY A 515 -65.28 31.59 -21.43
N ASP A 516 -65.42 32.68 -20.67
CA ASP A 516 -66.41 32.79 -19.61
C ASP A 516 -67.77 33.16 -20.17
N THR A 517 -68.80 32.64 -19.50
CA THR A 517 -70.19 32.93 -19.82
C THR A 517 -71.00 33.08 -18.55
N GLU A 518 -71.82 34.12 -18.48
CA GLU A 518 -72.74 34.37 -17.37
C GLU A 518 -74.17 34.43 -17.91
N SER A 519 -75.15 34.00 -17.11
CA SER A 519 -76.56 33.97 -17.52
C SER A 519 -77.43 34.82 -16.63
N SER A 520 -78.07 35.81 -17.24
CA SER A 520 -78.92 36.79 -16.57
C SER A 520 -80.31 36.84 -17.19
N THR A 521 -81.16 37.72 -16.68
CA THR A 521 -82.55 37.85 -17.13
C THR A 521 -82.96 39.29 -17.37
N LEU A 522 -83.69 39.52 -18.45
CA LEU A 522 -84.39 40.75 -18.75
C LEU A 522 -85.90 40.54 -18.50
N THR A 523 -86.45 41.30 -17.56
CA THR A 523 -87.88 41.30 -17.25
C THR A 523 -88.55 42.57 -17.76
N ILE A 524 -89.52 42.44 -18.65
CA ILE A 524 -90.27 43.56 -19.24
C ILE A 524 -91.70 43.58 -18.70
N SER A 525 -92.13 44.74 -18.17
CA SER A 525 -93.50 44.99 -17.74
C SER A 525 -94.12 46.12 -18.57
N VAL A 526 -95.29 45.89 -19.14
CA VAL A 526 -96.02 46.87 -19.95
C VAL A 526 -97.19 47.43 -19.14
N THR A 527 -97.17 48.72 -18.83
CA THR A 527 -98.21 49.39 -18.05
C THR A 527 -99.30 49.97 -18.95
N PRO A 528 -100.58 49.86 -18.56
CA PRO A 528 -101.68 50.42 -19.35
C PRO A 528 -101.59 51.95 -19.45
N VAL A 529 -102.02 52.49 -20.58
CA VAL A 529 -102.34 53.91 -20.77
C VAL A 529 -103.85 54.07 -20.99
N SER A 530 -104.35 55.31 -20.90
CA SER A 530 -105.78 55.55 -21.08
C SER A 530 -106.14 55.66 -22.56
N ASP A 531 -106.78 54.63 -23.11
CA ASP A 531 -107.38 54.66 -24.43
C ASP A 531 -108.66 55.52 -24.43
N LEU A 532 -108.54 56.80 -24.80
CA LEU A 532 -109.71 57.63 -25.07
C LEU A 532 -110.27 57.31 -26.46
N SER A 533 -111.17 56.32 -26.57
CA SER A 533 -112.09 56.25 -27.70
C SER A 533 -113.30 57.16 -27.43
N ASP A 534 -113.32 58.34 -28.05
CA ASP A 534 -114.56 59.09 -28.30
C ASP A 534 -115.38 58.31 -29.33
N ASP A 535 -116.44 57.62 -28.88
CA ASP A 535 -117.59 57.37 -29.73
C ASP A 535 -118.86 57.60 -28.91
N ASN A 536 -119.21 58.88 -28.86
CA ASN A 536 -120.55 59.36 -28.60
C ASN A 536 -121.51 58.74 -29.65
N GLU A 537 -122.62 58.15 -29.22
CA GLU A 537 -123.98 58.41 -29.75
C GLU A 537 -125.00 57.34 -29.30
N ASN A 538 -125.96 57.84 -28.51
CA ASN A 538 -127.39 57.47 -28.36
C ASN A 538 -127.82 56.06 -27.93
#